data_AF-A0A6P9DVI0-F1
#
_entry.id   AF-A0A6P9DVI0-F1
#
_cell.length_a   1.000
_cell.length_b   1.000
_cell.length_c   1.000
_cell.angle_alpha   90.00
_cell.angle_beta   90.00
_cell.angle_gamma   90.00
#
_symmetry.space_group_name_H-M   'P 1'
#
loop_
_entity.id
_entity.type
_entity.pdbx_description
1 polymer ?
#
loop_
_entity_poly.entity_id
_entity_poly.type
_entity_poly.pdbx_seq_one_letter_code
_entity_poly.pdbx_strand_id
1 'polypeptide(L)'
;MRVQKNFPGTRRFHFLDTSVRLYKAALKGDWPAAKEGLDKYPEAVTYSITRHGDKVLHIAAAAEHTGFLKELVKRMNRNELALKNFHENTAICFAAASGLVPIAEELVKNNKELPMIRGSKGMTPLCMAVLQGRRNMVAYLYSVTALIRLTPLERIDILVACISNDLYGTNILHLAYFV
;
A
#
# COMPACT_ATOMS: atom_id res chain seq x y z
N MET A 1 -5.01 18.74 -37.54
CA MET A 1 -4.27 18.13 -36.41
C MET A 1 -3.51 19.22 -35.67
N ARG A 2 -3.93 19.60 -34.46
CA ARG A 2 -3.20 20.60 -33.65
C ARG A 2 -2.13 19.89 -32.85
N VAL A 3 -0.87 20.07 -33.27
CA VAL A 3 0.29 19.72 -32.46
C VAL A 3 0.30 20.67 -31.25
N GLN A 4 -0.04 20.18 -30.07
CA GLN A 4 0.15 20.94 -28.83
C GLN A 4 1.65 21.14 -28.63
N LYS A 5 2.12 22.37 -28.83
CA LYS A 5 3.49 22.79 -28.48
C LYS A 5 3.64 22.65 -26.96
N ASN A 6 4.35 21.61 -26.53
CA ASN A 6 4.67 21.35 -25.13
C ASN A 6 5.79 22.30 -24.68
N PHE A 7 5.43 23.42 -24.06
CA PHE A 7 6.41 24.29 -23.41
C PHE A 7 6.83 23.70 -22.04
N PRO A 8 8.10 23.81 -21.62
CA PRO A 8 8.58 23.23 -20.37
C PRO A 8 7.81 23.71 -19.13
N GLY A 9 7.34 24.97 -19.15
CA GLY A 9 6.54 25.56 -18.06
C GLY A 9 5.12 24.99 -17.96
N THR A 10 4.51 24.58 -19.07
CA THR A 10 3.13 24.04 -19.07
C THR A 10 3.08 22.67 -18.42
N ARG A 11 4.07 21.80 -18.66
CA ARG A 11 4.14 20.47 -18.02
C ARG A 11 4.25 20.55 -16.49
N ARG A 12 5.07 21.47 -15.97
CA ARG A 12 5.23 21.67 -14.53
C ARG A 12 3.95 22.18 -13.87
N PHE A 13 3.25 23.09 -14.55
CA PHE A 13 1.97 23.61 -14.07
C PHE A 13 0.87 22.53 -14.06
N HIS A 14 0.77 21.73 -15.13
CA HIS A 14 -0.17 20.59 -15.20
C HIS A 14 0.13 19.53 -14.15
N PHE A 15 1.41 19.19 -13.95
CA PHE A 15 1.82 18.25 -12.90
C PHE A 15 1.38 18.71 -11.51
N LEU A 16 1.60 19.99 -11.17
CA LEU A 16 1.23 20.55 -9.87
C LEU A 16 -0.30 20.58 -9.67
N ASP A 17 -1.05 21.06 -10.66
CA ASP A 17 -2.52 21.10 -10.58
C ASP A 17 -3.12 19.70 -10.45
N THR A 18 -2.69 18.75 -11.29
CA THR A 18 -3.16 17.36 -11.23
C THR A 18 -2.79 16.69 -9.89
N SER A 19 -1.57 16.90 -9.39
CA SER A 19 -1.13 16.32 -8.11
C SER A 19 -1.96 16.86 -6.93
N VAL A 20 -2.23 18.16 -6.89
CA VAL A 20 -3.07 18.79 -5.86
C VAL A 20 -4.50 18.29 -5.91
N ARG A 21 -5.07 18.10 -7.11
CA ARG A 21 -6.42 17.55 -7.29
C ARG A 21 -6.50 16.10 -6.82
N LEU A 22 -5.56 15.25 -7.27
CA LEU A 22 -5.49 13.84 -6.87
C LEU A 22 -5.29 13.70 -5.36
N TYR A 23 -4.45 14.53 -4.75
CA TYR A 23 -4.28 14.57 -3.30
C TYR A 23 -5.61 14.80 -2.59
N LYS A 24 -6.33 15.88 -2.94
CA LYS A 24 -7.60 16.25 -2.31
C LYS A 24 -8.67 15.19 -2.54
N ALA A 25 -8.74 14.63 -3.75
CA ALA A 25 -9.70 13.61 -4.11
C ALA A 25 -9.46 12.32 -3.30
N ALA A 26 -8.21 11.84 -3.25
CA ALA A 26 -7.85 10.66 -2.46
C ALA A 26 -8.08 10.85 -0.97
N LEU A 27 -7.79 12.04 -0.42
CA LEU A 27 -8.01 12.35 1.00
C LEU A 27 -9.51 12.36 1.36
N LYS A 28 -10.39 12.75 0.42
CA LYS A 28 -11.85 12.83 0.61
C LYS A 28 -12.61 11.58 0.15
N GLY A 29 -11.94 10.65 -0.54
CA GLY A 29 -12.60 9.51 -1.19
C GLY A 29 -13.41 9.89 -2.44
N ASP A 30 -13.16 11.06 -3.03
CA ASP A 30 -13.90 11.58 -4.20
C ASP A 30 -13.38 10.93 -5.50
N TRP A 31 -13.89 9.73 -5.78
CA TRP A 31 -13.51 9.00 -6.99
C TRP A 31 -13.90 9.73 -8.29
N PRO A 32 -15.09 10.32 -8.44
CA PRO A 32 -15.44 11.07 -9.65
C PRO A 32 -14.41 12.16 -9.98
N ALA A 33 -13.97 12.96 -9.00
CA ALA A 33 -12.96 13.99 -9.22
C ALA A 33 -11.58 13.42 -9.58
N ALA A 34 -11.16 12.33 -8.94
CA ALA A 34 -9.91 11.65 -9.30
C ALA A 34 -9.99 11.04 -10.71
N LYS A 35 -11.11 10.41 -11.04
CA LYS A 35 -11.36 9.77 -12.33
C LYS A 35 -11.24 10.76 -13.48
N GLU A 36 -11.85 11.94 -13.36
CA GLU A 36 -11.73 12.99 -14.38
C GLU A 36 -10.26 13.35 -14.65
N GLY A 37 -9.47 13.54 -13.59
CA GLY A 37 -8.04 13.84 -13.70
C GLY A 37 -7.24 12.70 -14.33
N LEU A 38 -7.49 11.46 -13.91
CA LEU A 38 -6.80 10.26 -14.42
C LEU A 38 -7.22 9.87 -15.84
N ASP A 39 -8.46 10.17 -16.25
CA ASP A 39 -8.90 9.99 -17.64
C ASP A 39 -8.13 10.92 -18.59
N LYS A 40 -7.77 12.12 -18.11
CA LYS A 40 -6.97 13.09 -18.87
C LYS A 40 -5.47 12.80 -18.83
N TYR A 41 -4.96 12.34 -17.69
CA TYR A 41 -3.54 12.05 -17.45
C TYR A 41 -3.36 10.71 -16.74
N PRO A 42 -3.45 9.57 -17.46
CA PRO A 42 -3.37 8.23 -16.84
C PRO A 42 -2.07 7.98 -16.07
N GLU A 43 -0.96 8.56 -16.53
CA GLU A 43 0.36 8.43 -15.90
C GLU A 43 0.43 9.06 -14.51
N ALA A 44 -0.51 9.98 -14.19
CA ALA A 44 -0.57 10.68 -12.92
C ALA A 44 -0.82 9.74 -11.73
N VAL A 45 -1.30 8.52 -11.98
CA VAL A 45 -1.44 7.47 -10.97
C VAL A 45 -0.10 7.14 -10.26
N THR A 46 1.01 7.37 -10.96
CA THR A 46 2.37 7.10 -10.45
C THR A 46 3.08 8.35 -9.92
N TYR A 47 2.47 9.53 -9.99
CA TYR A 47 3.11 10.77 -9.56
C TYR A 47 3.41 10.78 -8.06
N SER A 48 4.56 11.33 -7.71
CA SER A 48 4.88 11.67 -6.33
C SER A 48 4.17 12.97 -5.96
N ILE A 49 3.13 12.86 -5.12
CA ILE A 49 2.20 13.93 -4.80
C ILE A 49 2.64 14.69 -3.54
N THR A 50 3.16 13.98 -2.53
CA THR A 50 3.62 14.59 -1.28
C THR A 50 5.14 14.77 -1.26
N ARG A 51 5.64 15.56 -0.30
CA ARG A 51 7.07 15.68 -0.02
C ARG A 51 7.75 14.36 0.38
N HIS A 52 6.96 13.37 0.83
CA HIS A 52 7.45 12.05 1.20
C HIS A 52 7.41 11.07 0.02
N GLY A 53 7.09 11.54 -1.19
CA GLY A 53 6.99 10.70 -2.37
C GLY A 53 5.73 9.84 -2.39
N ASP A 54 4.74 10.15 -1.56
CA ASP A 54 3.48 9.40 -1.56
C ASP A 54 2.77 9.61 -2.89
N LYS A 55 2.29 8.50 -3.43
CA LYS A 55 1.47 8.44 -4.63
C LYS A 55 -0.01 8.38 -4.22
N VAL A 56 -0.91 8.55 -5.18
CA VAL A 56 -2.36 8.56 -4.91
C VAL A 56 -2.82 7.29 -4.19
N LEU A 57 -2.21 6.13 -4.47
CA LEU A 57 -2.52 4.86 -3.79
C LEU A 57 -2.11 4.86 -2.30
N HIS A 58 -0.97 5.46 -1.95
CA HIS A 58 -0.53 5.60 -0.55
C HIS A 58 -1.50 6.49 0.23
N ILE A 59 -1.90 7.62 -0.36
CA ILE A 59 -2.82 8.58 0.24
C ILE A 59 -4.20 7.93 0.44
N ALA A 60 -4.70 7.19 -0.55
CA ALA A 60 -5.97 6.47 -0.45
C ALA A 60 -5.94 5.39 0.64
N ALA A 61 -4.83 4.66 0.77
CA ALA A 61 -4.65 3.68 1.84
C ALA A 61 -4.61 4.34 3.23
N ALA A 62 -3.88 5.46 3.36
CA ALA A 62 -3.78 6.22 4.60
C ALA A 62 -5.09 6.90 5.01
N ALA A 63 -5.92 7.29 4.05
CA ALA A 63 -7.21 7.93 4.27
C ALA A 63 -8.38 6.94 4.42
N GLU A 64 -8.09 5.63 4.41
CA GLU A 64 -9.06 4.54 4.67
C GLU A 64 -10.22 4.43 3.66
N HIS A 65 -10.13 5.11 2.52
CA HIS A 65 -11.18 5.15 1.50
C HIS A 65 -11.17 3.90 0.62
N THR A 66 -11.71 2.81 1.15
CA THR A 66 -11.72 1.50 0.48
C THR A 66 -12.42 1.54 -0.89
N GLY A 67 -13.52 2.28 -1.03
CA GLY A 67 -14.23 2.42 -2.31
C GLY A 67 -13.40 3.15 -3.38
N PHE A 68 -12.76 4.25 -3.01
CA PHE A 68 -11.83 4.98 -3.88
C PHE A 68 -10.66 4.09 -4.29
N LEU A 69 -10.07 3.36 -3.33
CA LEU A 69 -8.94 2.48 -3.58
C LEU A 69 -9.30 1.33 -4.53
N LYS A 70 -10.49 0.73 -4.38
CA LYS A 70 -10.97 -0.32 -5.30
C LYS A 70 -11.03 0.16 -6.74
N GLU A 71 -11.55 1.35 -6.98
CA GLU A 71 -11.60 1.91 -8.33
C GLU A 71 -10.23 2.31 -8.87
N LEU A 72 -9.36 2.83 -7.99
CA LEU A 72 -7.99 3.17 -8.34
C LEU A 72 -7.17 1.95 -8.74
N VAL A 73 -7.25 0.85 -7.98
CA VAL A 73 -6.49 -0.39 -8.24
C VAL A 73 -6.85 -0.99 -9.59
N LYS A 74 -8.11 -0.88 -10.05
CA LYS A 74 -8.53 -1.32 -11.40
C LYS A 74 -7.80 -0.59 -12.55
N ARG A 75 -7.21 0.57 -12.27
CA ARG A 75 -6.44 1.38 -13.24
C ARG A 75 -4.95 1.09 -13.21
N MET A 76 -4.48 0.27 -12.27
CA MET A 76 -3.06 0.08 -12.00
C MET A 76 -2.60 -1.31 -12.40
N ASN A 77 -1.38 -1.42 -12.91
CA ASN A 77 -0.72 -2.71 -13.11
C ASN A 77 0.02 -3.15 -11.84
N ARG A 78 0.48 -4.41 -11.81
CA ARG A 78 1.15 -5.02 -10.65
C ARG A 78 2.37 -4.24 -10.17
N ASN A 79 3.15 -3.65 -11.08
CA ASN A 79 4.35 -2.91 -10.74
C ASN A 79 4.02 -1.56 -10.11
N GLU A 80 2.95 -0.91 -10.57
CA GLU A 80 2.48 0.36 -10.02
C GLU A 80 1.95 0.20 -8.59
N LEU A 81 1.28 -0.92 -8.29
CA LEU A 81 0.84 -1.25 -6.93
C LEU A 81 2.00 -1.47 -5.95
N ALA A 82 3.18 -1.86 -6.47
CA ALA A 82 4.38 -2.14 -5.71
C ALA A 82 5.28 -0.91 -5.51
N LEU A 83 4.91 0.26 -6.04
CA LEU A 83 5.70 1.48 -5.92
C LEU A 83 5.84 1.89 -4.45
N LYS A 84 7.08 2.25 -4.08
CA LYS A 84 7.43 2.75 -2.77
C LYS A 84 7.40 4.28 -2.73
N ASN A 85 7.10 4.85 -1.57
CA ASN A 85 7.39 6.24 -1.26
C ASN A 85 8.86 6.42 -0.83
N PHE A 86 9.27 7.64 -0.45
CA PHE A 86 10.65 7.93 -0.04
C PHE A 86 11.04 7.33 1.31
N HIS A 87 10.07 6.83 2.09
CA HIS A 87 10.30 6.05 3.31
C HIS A 87 10.31 4.54 3.04
N GLU A 88 10.41 4.15 1.76
CA GLU A 88 10.37 2.78 1.27
C GLU A 88 9.05 2.03 1.46
N ASN A 89 7.99 2.69 1.95
CA ASN A 89 6.71 2.04 2.20
C ASN A 89 5.89 1.94 0.93
N THR A 90 5.20 0.81 0.74
CA THR A 90 4.13 0.63 -0.26
C THR A 90 2.77 0.92 0.37
N ALA A 91 1.71 1.03 -0.43
CA ALA A 91 0.35 1.22 0.10
C ALA A 91 -0.10 0.10 1.06
N ILE A 92 0.34 -1.15 0.85
CA ILE A 92 0.02 -2.25 1.77
C ILE A 92 0.73 -2.08 3.13
N CYS A 93 1.90 -1.42 3.19
CA CYS A 93 2.56 -1.08 4.46
C CYS A 93 1.69 -0.14 5.31
N PHE A 94 1.06 0.85 4.67
CA PHE A 94 0.14 1.77 5.34
C PHE A 94 -1.11 1.04 5.85
N ALA A 95 -1.71 0.19 5.01
CA ALA A 95 -2.85 -0.62 5.40
C ALA A 95 -2.50 -1.55 6.57
N ALA A 96 -1.34 -2.20 6.52
CA ALA A 96 -0.88 -3.12 7.54
C ALA A 96 -0.65 -2.46 8.90
N ALA A 97 0.07 -1.33 8.93
CA ALA A 97 0.30 -0.58 10.17
C ALA A 97 -1.00 -0.01 10.77
N SER A 98 -1.99 0.31 9.92
CA SER A 98 -3.28 0.87 10.34
C SER A 98 -4.33 -0.20 10.67
N GLY A 99 -4.13 -1.44 10.23
CA GLY A 99 -5.08 -2.55 10.44
C GLY A 99 -6.25 -2.60 9.44
N LEU A 100 -6.11 -1.97 8.27
CA LEU A 100 -7.16 -1.82 7.25
C LEU A 100 -7.29 -3.07 6.37
N VAL A 101 -7.87 -4.14 6.92
CA VAL A 101 -7.97 -5.45 6.25
C VAL A 101 -8.61 -5.37 4.86
N PRO A 102 -9.73 -4.67 4.64
CA PRO A 102 -10.36 -4.60 3.32
C PRO A 102 -9.47 -3.98 2.24
N ILE A 103 -8.60 -3.04 2.61
CA ILE A 103 -7.63 -2.43 1.70
C ILE A 103 -6.51 -3.41 1.37
N ALA A 104 -5.97 -4.09 2.39
CA ALA A 104 -4.93 -5.10 2.17
C ALA A 104 -5.44 -6.25 1.28
N GLU A 105 -6.67 -6.71 1.50
CA GLU A 105 -7.32 -7.72 0.66
C GLU A 105 -7.41 -7.32 -0.81
N GLU A 106 -7.87 -6.09 -1.09
CA GLU A 106 -7.97 -5.60 -2.46
C GLU A 106 -6.59 -5.49 -3.11
N LEU A 107 -5.58 -5.01 -2.38
CA LEU A 107 -4.22 -4.90 -2.90
C LEU A 107 -3.62 -6.28 -3.23
N VAL A 108 -3.70 -7.23 -2.31
CA VAL A 108 -3.13 -8.58 -2.47
C VAL A 108 -3.84 -9.37 -3.58
N LYS A 109 -5.16 -9.19 -3.72
CA LYS A 109 -5.94 -9.77 -4.82
C LYS A 109 -5.37 -9.37 -6.18
N ASN A 110 -4.92 -8.13 -6.32
CA ASN A 110 -4.39 -7.59 -7.57
C ASN A 110 -2.86 -7.76 -7.72
N ASN A 111 -2.12 -7.94 -6.62
CA ASN A 111 -0.73 -8.35 -6.65
C ASN A 111 -0.32 -9.18 -5.42
N LYS A 112 -0.22 -10.49 -5.61
CA LYS A 112 0.13 -11.47 -4.56
C LYS A 112 1.54 -11.33 -3.99
N GLU A 113 2.44 -10.58 -4.62
CA GLU A 113 3.81 -10.36 -4.10
C GLU A 113 3.87 -9.23 -3.06
N LEU A 114 2.84 -8.38 -2.96
CA LEU A 114 2.83 -7.23 -2.04
C LEU A 114 3.11 -7.58 -0.57
N PRO A 115 2.60 -8.69 0.00
CA PRO A 115 2.93 -9.09 1.38
C PRO A 115 4.43 -9.38 1.61
N MET A 116 5.20 -9.60 0.56
CA MET A 116 6.65 -9.85 0.63
C MET A 116 7.51 -8.60 0.37
N ILE A 117 6.91 -7.49 -0.06
CA ILE A 117 7.67 -6.25 -0.32
C ILE A 117 7.96 -5.56 1.01
N ARG A 118 9.23 -5.55 1.38
CA ARG A 118 9.71 -4.89 2.60
C ARG A 118 9.62 -3.38 2.46
N GLY A 119 8.97 -2.75 3.44
CA GLY A 119 8.86 -1.31 3.56
C GLY A 119 9.99 -0.69 4.38
N SER A 120 9.66 0.36 5.10
CA SER A 120 10.58 1.06 6.00
C SER A 120 11.26 0.11 6.99
N LYS A 121 12.56 0.33 7.24
CA LYS A 121 13.42 -0.50 8.11
C LYS A 121 13.49 -1.97 7.67
N GLY A 122 13.19 -2.28 6.41
CA GLY A 122 13.21 -3.65 5.91
C GLY A 122 12.06 -4.52 6.43
N MET A 123 11.02 -3.96 7.02
CA MET A 123 9.92 -4.75 7.58
C MET A 123 8.95 -5.22 6.49
N THR A 124 8.50 -6.47 6.55
CA THR A 124 7.32 -6.90 5.80
C THR A 124 6.05 -6.22 6.34
N PRO A 125 4.98 -6.09 5.53
CA PRO A 125 3.66 -5.69 6.02
C PRO A 125 3.20 -6.50 7.23
N LEU A 126 3.47 -7.82 7.26
CA LEU A 126 3.13 -8.66 8.41
C LEU A 126 3.85 -8.21 9.69
N CYS A 127 5.16 -7.97 9.62
CA CYS A 127 5.93 -7.46 10.76
C CYS A 127 5.42 -6.08 11.24
N MET A 128 5.01 -5.20 10.32
CA MET A 128 4.41 -3.91 10.67
C MET A 128 3.08 -4.09 11.39
N ALA A 129 2.20 -4.98 10.92
CA ALA A 129 0.93 -5.28 11.58
C ALA A 129 1.12 -5.87 12.98
N VAL A 130 2.12 -6.75 13.12
CA VAL A 130 2.55 -7.34 14.40
C VAL A 130 3.00 -6.26 15.37
N LEU A 131 3.94 -5.40 14.96
CA LEU A 131 4.49 -4.34 15.81
C LEU A 131 3.39 -3.36 16.29
N GLN A 132 2.35 -3.16 15.48
CA GLN A 132 1.23 -2.27 15.77
C GLN A 132 0.05 -2.97 16.45
N GLY A 133 0.16 -4.26 16.81
CA GLY A 133 -0.90 -5.02 17.50
C GLY A 133 -2.18 -5.19 16.69
N ARG A 134 -2.11 -5.18 15.34
CA ARG A 134 -3.28 -5.23 14.45
C ARG A 134 -3.79 -6.67 14.28
N ARG A 135 -4.39 -7.24 15.31
CA ARG A 135 -4.81 -8.66 15.39
C ARG A 135 -5.43 -9.23 14.11
N ASN A 136 -6.49 -8.61 13.58
CA ASN A 136 -7.19 -9.09 12.38
C ASN A 136 -6.32 -8.99 11.11
N MET A 137 -5.50 -7.94 11.02
CA MET A 137 -4.55 -7.77 9.93
C MET A 137 -3.40 -8.79 10.00
N VAL A 138 -2.93 -9.11 11.20
CA VAL A 138 -1.94 -10.18 11.41
C VAL A 138 -2.51 -11.50 10.92
N ALA A 139 -3.73 -11.87 11.32
CA ALA A 139 -4.38 -13.09 10.86
C ALA A 139 -4.50 -13.15 9.33
N TYR A 140 -4.94 -12.04 8.71
CA TYR A 140 -5.03 -11.95 7.26
C TYR A 140 -3.66 -12.09 6.58
N LEU A 141 -2.69 -11.23 6.92
CA LEU A 141 -1.37 -11.22 6.29
C LEU A 141 -0.60 -12.52 6.54
N TYR A 142 -0.76 -13.15 7.69
CA TYR A 142 -0.18 -14.47 7.96
C TYR A 142 -0.66 -15.51 6.94
N SER A 143 -1.94 -15.49 6.56
CA SER A 143 -2.50 -16.46 5.61
C SER A 143 -2.06 -16.23 4.14
N VAL A 144 -1.59 -15.02 3.80
CA VAL A 144 -1.18 -14.66 2.43
C VAL A 144 0.32 -14.39 2.29
N THR A 145 1.09 -14.45 3.37
CA THR A 145 2.54 -14.23 3.36
C THR A 145 3.28 -15.56 3.23
N ALA A 146 4.26 -15.63 2.32
CA ALA A 146 5.12 -16.79 2.18
C ALA A 146 6.14 -16.85 3.33
N LEU A 147 5.74 -17.39 4.50
CA LEU A 147 6.52 -17.40 5.74
C LEU A 147 7.93 -18.05 5.60
N ILE A 148 8.08 -19.00 4.67
CA ILE A 148 9.38 -19.62 4.35
C ILE A 148 10.41 -18.62 3.80
N ARG A 149 9.97 -17.50 3.23
CA ARG A 149 10.81 -16.42 2.69
C ARG A 149 11.14 -15.33 3.73
N LEU A 150 10.68 -15.48 4.97
CA LEU A 150 11.04 -14.58 6.07
C LEU A 150 12.43 -14.92 6.62
N THR A 151 13.08 -13.94 7.25
CA THR A 151 14.31 -14.16 8.00
C THR A 151 14.00 -14.84 9.34
N PRO A 152 14.99 -15.48 9.99
CA PRO A 152 14.80 -16.03 11.33
C PRO A 152 14.33 -14.97 12.34
N LEU A 153 14.88 -13.76 12.28
CA LEU A 153 14.49 -12.65 13.16
C LEU A 153 13.02 -12.24 12.95
N GLU A 154 12.58 -12.11 11.69
CA GLU A 154 11.18 -11.81 11.37
C GLU A 154 10.24 -12.90 11.91
N ARG A 155 10.64 -14.18 11.83
CA ARG A 155 9.85 -15.29 12.40
C ARG A 155 9.77 -15.23 13.92
N ILE A 156 10.86 -14.89 14.60
CA ILE A 156 10.90 -14.73 16.06
C ILE A 156 9.99 -13.57 16.49
N ASP A 157 10.07 -12.42 15.83
CA ASP A 157 9.22 -11.27 16.16
C ASP A 157 7.72 -11.59 16.01
N ILE A 158 7.36 -12.31 14.95
CA ILE A 158 5.98 -12.77 14.74
C ILE A 158 5.57 -13.74 15.85
N LEU A 159 6.43 -14.69 16.23
CA LEU A 159 6.15 -15.66 17.30
C LEU A 159 5.92 -14.97 18.65
N VAL A 160 6.82 -14.07 19.05
CA VAL A 160 6.72 -13.29 20.29
C VAL A 160 5.42 -12.49 20.33
N ALA A 161 5.04 -11.88 19.21
CA ALA A 161 3.80 -11.13 19.12
C ALA A 161 2.55 -12.02 19.17
N CYS A 162 2.56 -13.20 18.55
CA CYS A 162 1.46 -14.15 18.66
C CYS A 162 1.22 -14.57 20.13
N ILE A 163 2.30 -14.81 20.88
CA ILE A 163 2.24 -15.11 22.31
C ILE A 163 1.71 -13.91 23.10
N SER A 164 2.21 -12.70 22.82
CA SER A 164 1.84 -11.48 23.56
C SER A 164 0.39 -11.01 23.32
N ASN A 165 -0.26 -11.48 22.25
CA ASN A 165 -1.61 -11.05 21.85
C ASN A 165 -2.67 -12.17 21.98
N ASP A 166 -2.38 -13.25 22.72
CA ASP A 166 -3.27 -14.43 22.85
C ASP A 166 -3.75 -14.96 21.48
N LEU A 167 -2.87 -14.92 20.47
CA LEU A 167 -3.14 -15.48 19.14
C LEU A 167 -2.85 -16.99 19.13
N TYR A 168 -3.39 -17.73 20.09
CA TYR A 168 -3.15 -19.17 20.28
C TYR A 168 -3.79 -20.06 19.19
N GLY A 169 -4.54 -19.48 18.25
CA GLY A 169 -5.32 -20.23 17.25
C GLY A 169 -4.66 -20.42 15.88
N THR A 170 -3.56 -19.72 15.57
CA THR A 170 -2.95 -19.76 14.24
C THR A 170 -1.50 -20.22 14.31
N ASN A 171 -1.28 -21.53 14.19
CA ASN A 171 -0.02 -22.14 13.76
C ASN A 171 1.28 -21.66 14.44
N ILE A 172 1.27 -21.49 15.77
CA ILE A 172 2.51 -21.35 16.56
C ILE A 172 3.46 -22.52 16.27
N LEU A 173 2.92 -23.72 16.04
CA LEU A 173 3.69 -24.92 15.69
C LEU A 173 4.46 -24.77 14.37
N HIS A 174 3.88 -24.12 13.34
CA HIS A 174 4.52 -24.04 12.03
C HIS A 174 5.70 -23.06 11.98
N LEU A 175 5.76 -22.11 12.92
CA LEU A 175 6.92 -21.23 13.08
C LEU A 175 8.00 -21.86 13.95
N ALA A 176 7.61 -22.65 14.97
CA ALA A 176 8.55 -23.33 15.87
C ALA A 176 9.41 -24.40 15.19
N TYR A 177 8.96 -25.02 14.08
CA TYR A 177 9.77 -26.00 13.33
C TYR A 177 10.89 -25.39 12.47
N PHE A 178 10.93 -24.07 12.30
CA PHE A 178 11.90 -23.36 11.44
C PHE A 178 12.68 -22.24 12.16
N VAL A 179 12.63 -22.22 13.49
CA VAL A 179 13.50 -21.45 14.39
C VAL A 179 14.48 -22.42 15.01
#